data_AF-A0A3D9C6L1-F1
#
_entry.id   AF-A0A3D9C6L1-F1
#
_cell.length_a   1.000
_cell.length_b   1.000
_cell.length_c   1.000
_cell.angle_alpha   90.00
_cell.angle_beta   90.00
_cell.angle_gamma   90.00
#
_symmetry.space_group_name_H-M   'P 1'
#
loop_
_entity.id
_entity.type
_entity.pdbx_description
1 polymer ?
#
loop_
_entity_poly.entity_id
_entity_poly.type
_entity_poly.pdbx_seq_one_letter_code
_entity_poly.pdbx_strand_id
1 'polypeptide(L)'
;MKYILLSIVTLALFSCKGKENGKPVGKKDSLATVKPVPVSESQKNFDILKVLLDEEVGDEKPEEIDYKNYIVSFRNDDDPYTVTFHKIASDDFNNDGITDYIIERNSEGMLGGNANTNSEILYIIMGKDHKISEKHEIQESAPFSYNILDGISYEGGKLKATAQQNYRSYNKPTDSLESTDLSFVYKDGNVFEESYLTSCTLAKWKDKKIFNPDSEHHRSIDRHNYTETIEEKYASDGFKASAELSGCDNLEIIFEGTYKTADTSSKSIGEKANQFLNFLAKNTSPILQKDLSVIQNYYLNHKMSEDNINVGNLSFNIFSNKNKGELNFRLVMTKESNPNQNENWEIVTRTK
;
A
#
# COMPACT_ATOMS: atom_id res chain seq x y z
N MET A 1 9.33 -41.43 42.92
CA MET A 1 10.23 -42.55 42.60
C MET A 1 9.55 -43.45 41.58
N LYS A 2 10.24 -43.79 40.47
CA LYS A 2 10.27 -45.12 39.80
C LYS A 2 8.92 -45.78 39.39
N TYR A 3 8.61 -46.22 38.17
CA TYR A 3 9.39 -46.65 37.00
C TYR A 3 8.54 -46.55 35.72
N ILE A 4 9.27 -46.36 34.61
CA ILE A 4 8.89 -46.64 33.22
C ILE A 4 8.74 -48.16 33.01
N LEU A 5 7.77 -48.61 32.21
CA LEU A 5 7.90 -49.88 31.48
C LEU A 5 7.51 -49.72 30.01
N LEU A 6 8.56 -49.81 29.19
CA LEU A 6 8.57 -49.98 27.74
C LEU A 6 7.96 -51.35 27.37
N SER A 7 7.19 -51.40 26.29
CA SER A 7 6.88 -52.66 25.59
C SER A 7 7.45 -52.60 24.17
N ILE A 8 8.50 -53.38 23.94
CA ILE A 8 9.09 -53.71 22.64
C ILE A 8 8.62 -55.12 22.30
N VAL A 9 7.99 -55.34 21.14
CA VAL A 9 7.91 -56.67 20.51
C VAL A 9 7.97 -56.55 18.97
N THR A 10 9.18 -56.86 18.47
CA THR A 10 9.59 -57.62 17.26
C THR A 10 9.23 -57.22 15.84
N LEU A 11 10.32 -56.97 15.10
CA LEU A 11 10.59 -57.22 13.68
C LEU A 11 10.03 -58.57 13.15
N ALA A 12 9.54 -58.53 11.91
CA ALA A 12 9.70 -59.62 10.95
C ALA A 12 10.32 -59.07 9.66
N LEU A 13 11.48 -59.63 9.32
CA LEU A 13 12.29 -59.37 8.13
C LEU A 13 11.69 -60.09 6.92
N PHE A 14 11.60 -59.41 5.77
CA PHE A 14 11.80 -60.07 4.49
C PHE A 14 12.77 -59.26 3.61
N SER A 15 13.79 -60.00 3.21
CA SER A 15 14.97 -59.62 2.45
C SER A 15 14.68 -59.65 0.95
N CYS A 16 15.17 -58.65 0.21
CA CYS A 16 15.69 -58.86 -1.15
C CYS A 16 17.00 -58.09 -1.31
N LYS A 17 18.09 -58.86 -1.42
CA LYS A 17 19.44 -58.41 -1.77
C LYS A 17 19.50 -57.99 -3.25
N GLY A 18 20.27 -56.94 -3.52
CA GLY A 18 20.64 -56.52 -4.87
C GLY A 18 21.80 -55.52 -4.93
N LYS A 19 22.97 -55.92 -4.40
CA LYS A 19 24.36 -55.46 -4.68
C LYS A 19 24.71 -53.96 -4.71
N GLU A 20 25.54 -53.58 -3.74
CA GLU A 20 26.45 -52.43 -3.75
C GLU A 20 27.54 -52.55 -4.82
N ASN A 21 28.00 -51.40 -5.32
CA ASN A 21 29.42 -51.11 -5.57
C ASN A 21 29.64 -49.60 -5.43
N GLY A 22 30.42 -49.19 -4.43
CA GLY A 22 30.65 -47.80 -4.09
C GLY A 22 31.81 -47.12 -4.83
N LYS A 23 31.79 -45.78 -4.83
CA LYS A 23 32.89 -44.89 -4.39
C LYS A 23 32.38 -43.44 -4.24
N PRO A 24 32.96 -42.63 -3.33
CA PRO A 24 32.42 -41.33 -2.94
C PRO A 24 33.02 -40.21 -3.80
N VAL A 25 32.18 -39.34 -4.38
CA VAL A 25 32.66 -38.13 -5.07
C VAL A 25 31.65 -36.98 -4.92
N GLY A 26 32.10 -35.92 -4.24
CA GLY A 26 31.86 -34.51 -4.59
C GLY A 26 30.43 -33.98 -4.56
N LYS A 27 30.12 -33.17 -3.54
CA LYS A 27 29.10 -32.12 -3.63
C LYS A 27 29.38 -31.22 -4.85
N LYS A 28 28.42 -31.15 -5.76
CA LYS A 28 28.22 -30.04 -6.68
C LYS A 28 26.72 -29.74 -6.69
N ASP A 29 26.33 -28.72 -5.94
CA ASP A 29 25.05 -28.05 -6.14
C ASP A 29 25.06 -27.53 -7.58
N SER A 30 24.24 -28.15 -8.42
CA SER A 30 23.92 -27.62 -9.73
C SER A 30 22.49 -27.13 -9.65
N LEU A 31 22.33 -25.81 -9.74
CA LEU A 31 21.08 -25.13 -9.98
C LEU A 31 20.40 -25.82 -11.18
N ALA A 32 19.30 -26.52 -10.92
CA ALA A 32 18.44 -27.00 -11.98
C ALA A 32 17.82 -25.77 -12.65
N THR A 33 18.37 -25.39 -13.79
CA THR A 33 17.75 -24.43 -14.71
C THR A 33 16.38 -24.97 -15.08
N VAL A 34 15.33 -24.39 -14.50
CA VAL A 34 13.94 -24.64 -14.90
C VAL A 34 13.84 -24.23 -16.36
N LYS A 35 13.51 -25.20 -17.23
CA LYS A 35 13.24 -24.89 -18.63
C LYS A 35 12.03 -23.97 -18.71
N PRO A 36 12.09 -22.86 -19.46
CA PRO A 36 10.93 -22.01 -19.65
C PRO A 36 9.81 -22.82 -20.33
N VAL A 37 8.60 -22.71 -19.78
CA VAL A 37 7.37 -23.23 -20.38
C VAL A 37 7.21 -22.54 -21.74
N PRO A 38 6.84 -23.26 -22.82
CA PRO A 38 6.67 -22.65 -24.12
C PRO A 38 5.55 -21.61 -24.07
N VAL A 39 5.92 -20.36 -24.33
CA VAL A 39 5.02 -19.22 -24.52
C VAL A 39 3.96 -19.60 -25.55
N SER A 40 2.68 -19.61 -25.14
CA SER A 40 1.58 -19.84 -26.07
C SER A 40 1.53 -18.70 -27.10
N GLU A 41 1.27 -19.02 -28.37
CA GLU A 41 1.26 -18.08 -29.50
C GLU A 41 0.30 -16.88 -29.36
N SER A 42 -0.53 -16.84 -28.31
CA SER A 42 -1.51 -15.76 -28.04
C SER A 42 -0.93 -14.45 -27.50
N GLN A 43 0.35 -14.43 -27.08
CA GLN A 43 1.00 -13.22 -26.54
C GLN A 43 1.57 -12.26 -27.60
N LYS A 44 1.68 -12.66 -28.87
CA LYS A 44 2.44 -11.88 -29.88
C LYS A 44 1.81 -10.56 -30.33
N ASN A 45 0.54 -10.29 -30.01
CA ASN A 45 -0.21 -9.13 -30.53
C ASN A 45 -0.92 -8.29 -29.45
N PHE A 46 -0.63 -8.47 -28.17
CA PHE A 46 -1.22 -7.64 -27.12
C PHE A 46 -0.45 -6.31 -26.98
N ASP A 47 -1.16 -5.20 -27.18
CA ASP A 47 -0.63 -3.85 -27.09
C ASP A 47 -1.19 -3.16 -25.84
N ILE A 48 -0.45 -3.24 -24.74
CA ILE A 48 -0.85 -2.64 -23.46
C ILE A 48 -0.96 -1.11 -23.54
N LEU A 49 -0.11 -0.46 -24.35
CA LEU A 49 -0.11 1.00 -24.46
C LEU A 49 -1.39 1.48 -25.14
N LYS A 50 -1.86 0.75 -26.16
CA LYS A 50 -3.18 0.99 -26.76
C LYS A 50 -4.32 0.82 -25.74
N VAL A 51 -4.27 -0.22 -24.91
CA VAL A 51 -5.30 -0.45 -23.87
C VAL A 51 -5.36 0.72 -22.89
N LEU A 52 -4.20 1.17 -22.39
CA LEU A 52 -4.13 2.31 -21.47
C LEU A 52 -4.56 3.62 -22.13
N LEU A 53 -4.23 3.83 -23.40
CA LEU A 53 -4.70 4.99 -24.16
C LEU A 53 -6.22 4.98 -24.34
N ASP A 54 -6.81 3.82 -24.64
CA ASP A 54 -8.27 3.67 -24.73
C ASP A 54 -8.95 3.86 -23.35
N GLU A 55 -8.32 3.41 -22.25
CA GLU A 55 -8.78 3.68 -20.87
C GLU A 55 -8.74 5.18 -20.55
N GLU A 56 -7.68 5.89 -20.93
CA GLU A 56 -7.53 7.34 -20.73
C GLU A 56 -8.60 8.14 -21.49
N VAL A 57 -8.94 7.72 -22.70
CA VAL A 57 -10.01 8.35 -23.49
C VAL A 57 -11.36 8.17 -22.80
N GLY A 58 -11.64 6.98 -22.25
CA GLY A 58 -12.87 6.69 -21.52
C GLY A 58 -14.14 7.11 -22.28
N ASP A 59 -15.00 7.88 -21.60
CA ASP A 59 -16.20 8.49 -22.18
C ASP A 59 -15.97 9.94 -22.69
N GLU A 60 -14.75 10.46 -22.55
CA GLU A 60 -14.41 11.82 -22.94
C GLU A 60 -14.22 11.94 -24.45
N LYS A 61 -14.35 13.17 -24.97
CA LYS A 61 -14.12 13.47 -26.38
C LYS A 61 -12.77 14.16 -26.55
N PRO A 62 -11.68 13.42 -26.84
CA PRO A 62 -10.39 14.02 -27.07
C PRO A 62 -10.40 14.88 -28.33
N GLU A 63 -9.47 15.83 -28.37
CA GLU A 63 -9.19 16.65 -29.55
C GLU A 63 -8.41 15.84 -30.60
N GLU A 64 -7.42 15.09 -30.15
CA GLU A 64 -6.56 14.26 -30.99
C GLU A 64 -6.18 12.97 -30.26
N ILE A 65 -6.08 11.86 -31.02
CA ILE A 65 -5.54 10.58 -30.54
C ILE A 65 -4.51 10.10 -31.57
N ASP A 66 -3.27 9.93 -31.15
CA ASP A 66 -2.19 9.33 -31.93
C ASP A 66 -1.81 7.97 -31.36
N TYR A 67 -2.43 6.91 -31.89
CA TYR A 67 -2.14 5.52 -31.52
C TYR A 67 -0.72 5.06 -31.89
N LYS A 68 -0.01 5.75 -32.78
CA LYS A 68 1.35 5.36 -33.17
C LYS A 68 2.37 5.78 -32.11
N ASN A 69 2.15 6.94 -31.50
CA ASN A 69 3.00 7.48 -30.46
C ASN A 69 2.39 7.34 -29.05
N TYR A 70 1.18 6.80 -28.95
CA TYR A 70 0.40 6.62 -27.72
C TYR A 70 0.14 7.94 -26.99
N ILE A 71 -0.33 8.93 -27.74
CA ILE A 71 -0.62 10.28 -27.28
C ILE A 71 -2.11 10.56 -27.40
N VAL A 72 -2.71 11.21 -26.41
CA VAL A 72 -4.06 11.76 -26.49
C VAL A 72 -4.06 13.19 -25.94
N SER A 73 -4.74 14.10 -26.65
CA SER A 73 -4.85 15.50 -26.26
C SER A 73 -6.30 15.88 -26.02
N PHE A 74 -6.54 16.66 -24.97
CA PHE A 74 -7.87 17.09 -24.55
C PHE A 74 -8.00 18.61 -24.61
N ARG A 75 -9.03 19.06 -25.31
CA ARG A 75 -9.42 20.46 -25.39
C ARG A 75 -10.27 20.81 -24.17
N ASN A 76 -9.62 21.01 -23.03
CA ASN A 76 -10.26 21.55 -21.85
C ASN A 76 -10.25 23.09 -21.95
N ASP A 77 -11.44 23.70 -21.92
CA ASP A 77 -11.69 25.08 -22.39
C ASP A 77 -10.80 26.16 -21.77
N ASP A 78 -10.19 25.90 -20.60
CA ASP A 78 -9.26 26.80 -19.91
C ASP A 78 -7.87 26.19 -19.60
N ASP A 79 -7.67 24.88 -19.78
CA ASP A 79 -6.40 24.20 -19.46
C ASP A 79 -6.22 22.89 -20.25
N PRO A 80 -5.88 22.97 -21.54
CA PRO A 80 -5.65 21.79 -22.36
C PRO A 80 -4.48 20.98 -21.83
N TYR A 81 -4.60 19.67 -21.94
CA TYR A 81 -3.55 18.75 -21.53
C TYR A 81 -3.37 17.62 -22.53
N THR A 82 -2.18 17.04 -22.52
CA THR A 82 -1.78 15.92 -23.37
C THR A 82 -1.20 14.82 -22.51
N VAL A 83 -1.70 13.60 -22.70
CA VAL A 83 -1.25 12.40 -22.03
C VAL A 83 -0.44 11.56 -23.01
N THR A 84 0.73 11.11 -22.59
CA THR A 84 1.60 10.21 -23.34
C THR A 84 1.92 8.98 -22.51
N PHE A 85 1.91 7.81 -23.14
CA PHE A 85 2.31 6.56 -22.50
C PHE A 85 3.62 6.03 -23.10
N HIS A 86 4.58 5.70 -22.22
CA HIS A 86 5.85 5.10 -22.61
C HIS A 86 6.10 3.81 -21.84
N LYS A 87 6.45 2.72 -22.55
CA LYS A 87 6.82 1.47 -21.88
C LYS A 87 8.26 1.50 -21.42
N ILE A 88 8.48 1.43 -20.10
CA ILE A 88 9.80 1.31 -19.48
C ILE A 88 10.29 -0.14 -19.53
N ALA A 89 9.44 -1.08 -19.11
CA ALA A 89 9.84 -2.49 -19.01
C ALA A 89 8.67 -3.46 -19.21
N SER A 90 9.03 -4.72 -19.46
CA SER A 90 8.12 -5.86 -19.44
C SER A 90 8.85 -7.06 -18.84
N ASP A 91 8.27 -7.67 -17.82
CA ASP A 91 8.81 -8.84 -17.11
C ASP A 91 7.65 -9.64 -16.49
N ASP A 92 7.91 -10.74 -15.81
CA ASP A 92 6.91 -11.48 -15.01
C ASP A 92 7.12 -11.15 -13.53
N PHE A 93 6.49 -10.07 -13.04
CA PHE A 93 6.78 -9.52 -11.72
C PHE A 93 6.26 -10.41 -10.60
N ASN A 94 5.14 -11.09 -10.82
CA ASN A 94 4.49 -11.96 -9.84
C ASN A 94 4.84 -13.46 -10.01
N ASN A 95 5.62 -13.82 -11.03
CA ASN A 95 6.06 -15.17 -11.38
C ASN A 95 4.90 -16.13 -11.72
N ASP A 96 3.82 -15.63 -12.31
CA ASP A 96 2.66 -16.44 -12.71
C ASP A 96 2.74 -16.94 -14.18
N GLY A 97 3.80 -16.56 -14.90
CA GLY A 97 4.04 -16.91 -16.29
C GLY A 97 3.38 -15.97 -17.30
N ILE A 98 2.75 -14.89 -16.85
CA ILE A 98 2.15 -13.83 -17.68
C ILE A 98 3.12 -12.63 -17.68
N THR A 99 3.21 -11.94 -18.81
CA THR A 99 4.04 -10.73 -18.92
C THR A 99 3.29 -9.53 -18.36
N ASP A 100 3.91 -8.87 -17.40
CA ASP A 100 3.53 -7.61 -16.78
C ASP A 100 4.29 -6.44 -17.40
N TYR A 101 3.90 -5.21 -17.05
CA TYR A 101 4.45 -4.00 -17.66
C TYR A 101 4.71 -2.90 -16.64
N ILE A 102 5.79 -2.15 -16.86
CA ILE A 102 6.02 -0.84 -16.23
C ILE A 102 5.87 0.21 -17.32
N ILE A 103 4.90 1.10 -17.14
CA ILE A 103 4.54 2.16 -18.07
C ILE A 103 4.71 3.51 -17.38
N GLU A 104 5.36 4.45 -18.03
CA GLU A 104 5.33 5.87 -17.66
C GLU A 104 4.11 6.50 -18.33
N ARG A 105 3.24 7.13 -17.54
CA ARG A 105 2.16 8.00 -18.01
C ARG A 105 2.55 9.42 -17.67
N ASN A 106 2.78 10.24 -18.70
CA ASN A 106 3.07 11.65 -18.53
C ASN A 106 1.88 12.48 -19.00
N SER A 107 1.35 13.34 -18.14
CA SER A 107 0.29 14.29 -18.48
C SER A 107 0.77 15.72 -18.30
N GLU A 108 0.93 16.42 -19.42
CA GLU A 108 1.40 17.80 -19.48
C GLU A 108 0.26 18.76 -19.86
N GLY A 109 0.16 19.90 -19.18
CA GLY A 109 -0.85 20.93 -19.45
C GLY A 109 -0.36 22.34 -19.12
N MET A 110 -1.22 23.33 -19.36
CA MET A 110 -0.83 24.74 -19.27
C MET A 110 -0.54 25.12 -17.81
N LEU A 111 0.60 25.80 -17.58
CA LEU A 111 1.08 26.21 -16.23
C LEU A 111 1.42 25.06 -15.25
N GLY A 112 1.36 23.81 -15.72
CA GLY A 112 1.66 22.62 -14.94
C GLY A 112 0.76 22.51 -13.71
N GLY A 113 -0.57 22.51 -13.87
CA GLY A 113 -1.45 22.21 -12.74
C GLY A 113 -2.94 22.41 -12.96
N ASN A 114 -3.60 21.42 -13.57
CA ASN A 114 -4.91 21.00 -13.07
C ASN A 114 -4.77 19.62 -12.41
N ALA A 115 -5.86 19.10 -11.85
CA ALA A 115 -5.86 17.79 -11.18
C ALA A 115 -5.40 16.62 -12.09
N ASN A 116 -5.38 16.83 -13.41
CA ASN A 116 -5.09 15.83 -14.42
C ASN A 116 -3.67 15.97 -15.02
N THR A 117 -2.89 17.01 -14.68
CA THR A 117 -1.52 17.21 -15.15
C THR A 117 -0.52 16.65 -14.15
N ASN A 118 -0.28 15.34 -14.23
CA ASN A 118 0.63 14.61 -13.38
C ASN A 118 1.42 13.58 -14.20
N SER A 119 2.59 13.22 -13.70
CA SER A 119 3.42 12.16 -14.27
C SER A 119 3.50 11.02 -13.26
N GLU A 120 3.35 9.79 -13.71
CA GLU A 120 3.30 8.61 -12.86
C GLU A 120 3.87 7.37 -13.54
N ILE A 121 4.43 6.50 -12.72
CA ILE A 121 4.87 5.16 -13.13
C ILE A 121 3.79 4.16 -12.73
N LEU A 122 3.27 3.46 -13.73
CA LEU A 122 2.25 2.42 -13.62
C LEU A 122 2.91 1.05 -13.65
N TYR A 123 2.75 0.27 -12.59
CA TYR A 123 2.96 -1.17 -12.61
C TYR A 123 1.64 -1.85 -12.95
N ILE A 124 1.61 -2.50 -14.10
CA ILE A 124 0.44 -3.22 -14.62
C ILE A 124 0.68 -4.72 -14.46
N ILE A 125 -0.05 -5.33 -13.53
CA ILE A 125 -0.04 -6.78 -13.33
C ILE A 125 -1.13 -7.40 -14.18
N MET A 126 -0.73 -8.26 -15.10
CA MET A 126 -1.62 -8.88 -16.06
C MET A 126 -2.20 -10.17 -15.51
N GLY A 127 -3.51 -10.34 -15.70
CA GLY A 127 -4.22 -11.58 -15.49
C GLY A 127 -4.36 -12.36 -16.80
N LYS A 128 -5.08 -13.49 -16.68
CA LYS A 128 -5.45 -14.32 -17.84
C LYS A 128 -6.28 -13.52 -18.85
N ASP A 129 -6.26 -13.99 -20.09
CA ASP A 129 -7.03 -13.42 -21.20
C ASP A 129 -6.74 -11.93 -21.46
N HIS A 130 -5.51 -11.49 -21.20
CA HIS A 130 -5.03 -10.12 -21.43
C HIS A 130 -5.81 -9.05 -20.65
N LYS A 131 -6.31 -9.39 -19.46
CA LYS A 131 -6.99 -8.45 -18.57
C LYS A 131 -6.03 -7.91 -17.54
N ILE A 132 -6.11 -6.62 -17.23
CA ILE A 132 -5.38 -6.05 -16.09
C ILE A 132 -5.97 -6.64 -14.81
N SER A 133 -5.12 -7.26 -14.00
CA SER A 133 -5.48 -7.81 -12.68
C SER A 133 -5.27 -6.78 -11.59
N GLU A 134 -4.13 -6.07 -11.62
CA GLU A 134 -3.78 -5.03 -10.66
C GLU A 134 -3.09 -3.86 -11.37
N LYS A 135 -3.28 -2.66 -10.83
CA LYS A 135 -2.60 -1.43 -11.25
C LYS A 135 -2.05 -0.78 -9.99
N HIS A 136 -0.76 -0.50 -9.98
CA HIS A 136 -0.08 0.20 -8.88
C HIS A 136 0.59 1.45 -9.44
N GLU A 137 0.53 2.54 -8.67
CA GLU A 137 0.93 3.87 -9.13
C GLU A 137 2.04 4.42 -8.23
N ILE A 138 3.11 4.93 -8.84
CA ILE A 138 4.11 5.74 -8.17
C ILE A 138 4.02 7.14 -8.78
N GLN A 139 3.72 8.15 -7.96
CA GLN A 139 3.71 9.53 -8.45
C GLN A 139 5.15 9.94 -8.78
N GLU A 140 5.40 10.24 -10.05
CA GLU A 140 6.68 10.80 -10.48
C GLU A 140 6.71 12.30 -10.21
N SER A 141 5.68 13.02 -10.65
CA SER A 141 5.59 14.48 -10.48
C SER A 141 4.14 14.94 -10.43
N ALA A 142 3.84 15.88 -9.52
CA ALA A 142 2.62 16.65 -9.53
C ALA A 142 2.90 18.05 -8.96
N PRO A 143 2.06 19.07 -9.23
CA PRO A 143 2.33 20.44 -8.81
C PRO A 143 2.51 20.61 -7.30
N PHE A 144 1.87 19.73 -6.52
CA PHE A 144 1.93 19.68 -5.05
C PHE A 144 2.44 18.33 -4.52
N SER A 145 3.13 17.52 -5.34
CA SER A 145 3.83 16.36 -4.81
C SER A 145 4.98 16.81 -3.90
N TYR A 146 5.38 16.01 -2.92
CA TYR A 146 6.58 16.31 -2.14
C TYR A 146 7.86 16.04 -2.93
N ASN A 147 7.81 15.04 -3.81
CA ASN A 147 8.97 14.58 -4.55
C ASN A 147 8.72 14.69 -6.05
N ILE A 148 9.79 14.95 -6.80
CA ILE A 148 9.87 14.74 -8.24
C ILE A 148 10.82 13.58 -8.45
N LEU A 149 10.39 12.54 -9.16
CA LEU A 149 11.25 11.42 -9.56
C LEU A 149 11.84 11.70 -10.94
N ASP A 150 13.11 11.38 -11.12
CA ASP A 150 13.82 11.49 -12.41
C ASP A 150 14.81 10.31 -12.55
N GLY A 151 15.43 10.16 -13.72
CA GLY A 151 16.44 9.13 -13.97
C GLY A 151 15.89 7.70 -13.90
N ILE A 152 14.62 7.53 -14.28
CA ILE A 152 13.91 6.25 -14.18
C ILE A 152 14.61 5.19 -15.03
N SER A 153 14.90 4.04 -14.41
CA SER A 153 15.46 2.87 -15.09
C SER A 153 14.98 1.59 -14.45
N TYR A 154 14.85 0.51 -15.24
CA TYR A 154 14.48 -0.80 -14.73
C TYR A 154 15.57 -1.82 -15.01
N GLU A 155 16.15 -2.38 -13.94
CA GLU A 155 17.18 -3.41 -14.05
C GLU A 155 17.16 -4.37 -12.86
N GLY A 156 17.35 -5.67 -13.13
CA GLY A 156 17.46 -6.69 -12.08
C GLY A 156 16.21 -6.84 -11.20
N GLY A 157 15.01 -6.68 -11.78
CA GLY A 157 13.75 -6.80 -11.06
C GLY A 157 13.33 -5.54 -10.29
N LYS A 158 14.03 -4.41 -10.49
CA LYS A 158 13.88 -3.20 -9.70
C LYS A 158 13.79 -1.95 -10.58
N LEU A 159 12.88 -1.05 -10.22
CA LEU A 159 12.83 0.29 -10.79
C LEU A 159 13.65 1.24 -9.93
N LYS A 160 14.66 1.87 -10.51
CA LYS A 160 15.49 2.89 -9.84
C LYS A 160 15.07 4.27 -10.31
N ALA A 161 15.13 5.22 -9.39
CA ALA A 161 14.82 6.63 -9.63
C ALA A 161 15.69 7.50 -8.72
N THR A 162 15.88 8.76 -9.08
CA THR A 162 16.36 9.79 -8.15
C THR A 162 15.16 10.64 -7.75
N ALA A 163 14.86 10.70 -6.46
CA ALA A 163 13.87 11.60 -5.91
C ALA A 163 14.53 12.94 -5.55
N GLN A 164 13.92 14.04 -5.95
CA GLN A 164 14.29 15.40 -5.56
C GLN A 164 13.12 16.08 -4.84
N GLN A 165 13.41 16.91 -3.84
CA GLN A 165 12.39 17.76 -3.22
C GLN A 165 11.68 18.63 -4.28
N ASN A 166 10.34 18.67 -4.24
CA ASN A 166 9.58 19.56 -5.10
C ASN A 166 9.68 21.01 -4.58
N TYR A 167 10.23 21.90 -5.39
CA TYR A 167 10.42 23.32 -5.02
C TYR A 167 9.12 24.02 -4.63
N ARG A 168 7.96 23.61 -5.17
CA ARG A 168 6.65 24.19 -4.85
C ARG A 168 6.19 23.81 -3.45
N SER A 169 6.47 22.57 -3.03
CA SER A 169 6.05 22.04 -1.74
C SER A 169 6.98 22.49 -0.60
N TYR A 170 8.28 22.57 -0.88
CA TYR A 170 9.29 22.92 0.13
C TYR A 170 9.62 24.41 0.17
N ASN A 171 9.17 25.22 -0.80
CA ASN A 171 9.45 26.65 -0.89
C ASN A 171 10.95 26.99 -0.75
N LYS A 172 11.80 26.17 -1.38
CA LYS A 172 13.26 26.30 -1.40
C LYS A 172 13.75 26.68 -2.82
N PRO A 173 14.85 27.45 -2.94
CA PRO A 173 15.54 27.65 -4.20
C PRO A 173 16.00 26.32 -4.83
N THR A 174 16.02 26.23 -6.16
CA THR A 174 16.34 24.98 -6.90
C THR A 174 17.71 24.41 -6.57
N ASP A 175 18.70 25.26 -6.33
CA ASP A 175 20.07 24.90 -5.94
C ASP A 175 20.20 24.39 -4.49
N SER A 176 19.13 24.53 -3.70
CA SER A 176 19.04 24.10 -2.30
C SER A 176 18.15 22.87 -2.10
N LEU A 177 17.59 22.31 -3.19
CA LEU A 177 16.76 21.11 -3.13
C LEU A 177 17.61 19.87 -2.90
N GLU A 178 17.18 19.05 -1.96
CA GLU A 178 17.83 17.79 -1.65
C GLU A 178 17.38 16.70 -2.63
N SER A 179 18.24 15.68 -2.83
CA SER A 179 17.94 14.51 -3.64
C SER A 179 18.43 13.21 -3.00
N THR A 180 17.80 12.09 -3.34
CA THR A 180 18.20 10.74 -2.91
C THR A 180 17.79 9.69 -3.93
N ASP A 181 18.54 8.60 -4.03
CA ASP A 181 18.21 7.49 -4.93
C ASP A 181 17.18 6.56 -4.30
N LEU A 182 16.11 6.27 -5.01
CA LEU A 182 15.07 5.32 -4.64
C LEU A 182 15.16 4.07 -5.50
N SER A 183 14.66 2.97 -4.94
CA SER A 183 14.54 1.69 -5.62
C SER A 183 13.20 1.07 -5.25
N PHE A 184 12.45 0.62 -6.25
CA PHE A 184 11.12 0.07 -6.09
C PHE A 184 11.08 -1.38 -6.57
N VAL A 185 10.32 -2.21 -5.85
CA VAL A 185 10.18 -3.65 -6.12
C VAL A 185 8.72 -4.07 -5.97
N TYR A 186 8.23 -4.86 -6.94
CA TYR A 186 6.95 -5.54 -6.79
C TYR A 186 7.11 -6.76 -5.87
N LYS A 187 6.35 -6.78 -4.77
CA LYS A 187 6.41 -7.84 -3.76
C LYS A 187 5.09 -7.92 -3.01
N ASP A 188 4.66 -9.13 -2.62
CA ASP A 188 3.48 -9.34 -1.76
C ASP A 188 2.20 -8.62 -2.26
N GLY A 189 2.03 -8.53 -3.59
CA GLY A 189 0.86 -7.89 -4.23
C GLY A 189 0.92 -6.37 -4.31
N ASN A 190 2.09 -5.74 -4.12
CA ASN A 190 2.23 -4.28 -4.17
C ASN A 190 3.63 -3.83 -4.60
N VAL A 191 3.82 -2.52 -4.86
CA VAL A 191 5.09 -1.91 -5.26
C VAL A 191 5.69 -1.11 -4.10
N PHE A 192 6.74 -1.64 -3.50
CA PHE A 192 7.38 -1.03 -2.34
C PHE A 192 8.66 -0.30 -2.72
N GLU A 193 8.87 0.90 -2.18
CA GLU A 193 10.22 1.46 -2.08
C GLU A 193 11.03 0.57 -1.12
N GLU A 194 12.22 0.11 -1.53
CA GLU A 194 12.94 -0.96 -0.85
C GLU A 194 13.26 -0.66 0.62
N SER A 195 13.65 0.58 0.93
CA SER A 195 13.99 0.95 2.31
C SER A 195 12.76 0.92 3.23
N TYR A 196 11.54 1.07 2.70
CA TYR A 196 10.31 0.90 3.47
C TYR A 196 10.29 -0.49 4.15
N LEU A 197 10.58 -1.54 3.37
CA LEU A 197 10.48 -2.94 3.81
C LEU A 197 11.39 -3.26 5.00
N THR A 198 12.54 -2.58 5.10
CA THR A 198 13.57 -2.85 6.12
C THR A 198 13.60 -1.83 7.23
N SER A 199 13.24 -0.57 6.95
CA SER A 199 13.45 0.53 7.88
C SER A 199 12.17 0.89 8.64
N CYS A 200 10.98 0.76 8.04
CA CYS A 200 9.75 1.22 8.66
C CYS A 200 9.16 0.26 9.70
N THR A 201 8.63 0.83 10.78
CA THR A 201 7.92 0.09 11.83
C THR A 201 6.69 -0.63 11.29
N LEU A 202 5.86 0.03 10.47
CA LEU A 202 4.69 -0.60 9.88
C LEU A 202 5.08 -1.82 9.05
N ALA A 203 6.08 -1.71 8.17
CA ALA A 203 6.57 -2.80 7.33
C ALA A 203 6.95 -4.06 8.12
N LYS A 204 7.49 -3.89 9.33
CA LYS A 204 7.91 -4.98 10.23
C LYS A 204 6.77 -5.70 10.95
N TRP A 205 5.54 -5.18 10.90
CA TRP A 205 4.38 -5.87 11.47
C TRP A 205 4.14 -7.19 10.74
N LYS A 206 4.11 -8.30 11.47
CA LYS A 206 3.92 -9.64 10.90
C LYS A 206 2.49 -9.88 10.41
N ASP A 207 1.53 -9.40 11.19
CA ASP A 207 0.11 -9.49 10.89
C ASP A 207 -0.38 -8.07 10.62
N LYS A 208 -0.73 -7.79 9.37
CA LYS A 208 -1.18 -6.46 8.92
C LYS A 208 -2.66 -6.22 9.22
N LYS A 209 -3.24 -6.98 10.15
CA LYS A 209 -4.65 -6.88 10.48
C LYS A 209 -4.93 -5.79 11.52
N ILE A 210 -5.96 -4.99 11.28
CA ILE A 210 -6.43 -3.97 12.22
C ILE A 210 -7.54 -4.55 13.11
N PHE A 211 -8.59 -5.13 12.53
CA PHE A 211 -9.71 -5.70 13.26
C PHE A 211 -9.53 -7.21 13.49
N ASN A 212 -9.82 -7.71 14.69
CA ASN A 212 -9.80 -9.15 14.95
C ASN A 212 -10.92 -9.91 14.23
N PRO A 213 -12.18 -9.43 14.20
CA PRO A 213 -13.26 -10.04 13.42
C PRO A 213 -12.93 -10.15 11.92
N ASP A 214 -13.73 -10.91 11.18
CA ASP A 214 -13.65 -10.88 9.73
C ASP A 214 -14.01 -9.48 9.22
N SER A 215 -13.11 -8.92 8.43
CA SER A 215 -13.17 -7.59 7.85
C SER A 215 -12.76 -7.67 6.38
N GLU A 216 -13.30 -6.77 5.56
CA GLU A 216 -12.72 -6.51 4.25
C GLU A 216 -11.37 -5.82 4.49
N HIS A 217 -10.32 -6.31 3.85
CA HIS A 217 -8.94 -5.88 4.07
C HIS A 217 -8.29 -5.49 2.75
N HIS A 218 -7.71 -4.30 2.68
CA HIS A 218 -7.01 -3.78 1.52
C HIS A 218 -5.68 -3.14 1.91
N ARG A 219 -4.66 -3.34 1.08
CA ARG A 219 -3.32 -2.77 1.25
C ARG A 219 -2.95 -2.02 -0.01
N SER A 220 -2.52 -0.79 0.15
CA SER A 220 -2.06 0.09 -0.92
C SER A 220 -0.77 0.80 -0.52
N ILE A 221 -0.20 1.57 -1.42
CA ILE A 221 0.98 2.40 -1.16
C ILE A 221 0.57 3.84 -1.39
N ASP A 222 0.86 4.68 -0.41
CA ASP A 222 0.67 6.12 -0.55
C ASP A 222 1.57 6.62 -1.68
N ARG A 223 0.94 7.22 -2.69
CA ARG A 223 1.61 7.65 -3.92
C ARG A 223 2.61 8.79 -3.69
N HIS A 224 2.55 9.50 -2.57
CA HIS A 224 3.39 10.66 -2.27
C HIS A 224 4.61 10.31 -1.40
N ASN A 225 4.43 9.39 -0.45
CA ASN A 225 5.40 9.03 0.58
C ASN A 225 5.99 7.63 0.42
N TYR A 226 5.43 6.85 -0.51
CA TYR A 226 5.85 5.48 -0.80
C TYR A 226 5.85 4.59 0.46
N THR A 227 4.85 4.82 1.32
CA THR A 227 4.60 4.05 2.53
C THR A 227 3.30 3.29 2.39
N GLU A 228 3.21 2.11 2.99
CA GLU A 228 2.00 1.32 2.97
C GLU A 228 0.84 2.00 3.72
N THR A 229 -0.35 1.88 3.16
CA THR A 229 -1.63 2.15 3.81
C THR A 229 -2.43 0.86 3.91
N ILE A 230 -3.02 0.61 5.08
CA ILE A 230 -3.86 -0.55 5.37
C ILE A 230 -5.25 -0.04 5.66
N GLU A 231 -6.22 -0.52 4.89
CA GLU A 231 -7.64 -0.19 5.08
C GLU A 231 -8.41 -1.44 5.47
N GLU A 232 -9.25 -1.33 6.50
CA GLU A 232 -10.20 -2.37 6.84
C GLU A 232 -11.62 -1.86 7.05
N LYS A 233 -12.60 -2.66 6.64
CA LYS A 233 -14.02 -2.40 6.84
C LYS A 233 -14.68 -3.56 7.56
N TYR A 234 -15.43 -3.23 8.62
CA TYR A 234 -16.22 -4.14 9.42
C TYR A 234 -17.69 -3.70 9.39
N ALA A 235 -18.59 -4.67 9.27
CA ALA A 235 -20.02 -4.42 9.30
C ALA A 235 -20.74 -5.46 10.17
N SER A 236 -21.71 -4.99 10.95
CA SER A 236 -22.69 -5.81 11.65
C SER A 236 -24.06 -5.12 11.67
N ASP A 237 -25.07 -5.79 12.22
CA ASP A 237 -26.42 -5.25 12.30
C ASP A 237 -26.45 -3.95 13.12
N GLY A 238 -26.67 -2.83 12.42
CA GLY A 238 -26.81 -1.50 13.02
C GLY A 238 -25.50 -0.77 13.32
N PHE A 239 -24.34 -1.36 12.99
CA PHE A 239 -23.03 -0.74 13.18
C PHE A 239 -22.06 -1.06 12.05
N LYS A 240 -21.37 -0.04 11.56
CA LYS A 240 -20.24 -0.18 10.62
C LYS A 240 -19.01 0.48 11.23
N ALA A 241 -17.85 -0.10 10.99
CA ALA A 241 -16.58 0.52 11.33
C ALA A 241 -15.62 0.43 10.14
N SER A 242 -14.77 1.42 10.00
CA SER A 242 -13.60 1.37 9.13
C SER A 242 -12.36 1.80 9.89
N ALA A 243 -11.20 1.37 9.40
CA ALA A 243 -9.92 1.82 9.88
C ALA A 243 -8.98 2.03 8.70
N GLU A 244 -8.17 3.08 8.78
CA GLU A 244 -7.05 3.36 7.88
C GLU A 244 -5.80 3.53 8.73
N LEU A 245 -4.78 2.70 8.51
CA LEU A 245 -3.48 2.74 9.18
C LEU A 245 -2.40 3.05 8.16
N SER A 246 -1.61 4.08 8.41
CA SER A 246 -0.56 4.54 7.51
C SER A 246 0.70 4.98 8.28
N GLY A 247 1.78 5.21 7.54
CA GLY A 247 3.03 5.76 8.04
C GLY A 247 4.21 4.78 7.98
N CYS A 248 5.34 5.24 8.53
CA CYS A 248 6.58 4.48 8.59
C CYS A 248 6.93 4.12 10.03
N ASP A 249 7.51 5.07 10.77
CA ASP A 249 7.83 4.94 12.20
C ASP A 249 6.83 5.69 13.07
N ASN A 250 6.44 6.89 12.65
CA ASN A 250 5.27 7.57 13.19
C ASN A 250 4.04 6.97 12.50
N LEU A 251 3.23 6.26 13.29
CA LEU A 251 2.03 5.59 12.78
C LEU A 251 0.82 6.48 13.05
N GLU A 252 0.01 6.69 12.02
CA GLU A 252 -1.30 7.30 12.13
C GLU A 252 -2.36 6.25 11.87
N ILE A 253 -3.39 6.23 12.70
CA ILE A 253 -4.56 5.40 12.45
C ILE A 253 -5.85 6.20 12.68
N ILE A 254 -6.72 6.10 11.70
CA ILE A 254 -8.04 6.73 11.68
C ILE A 254 -9.06 5.62 11.79
N PHE A 255 -9.85 5.63 12.85
CA PHE A 255 -11.02 4.77 12.99
C PHE A 255 -12.28 5.58 12.75
N GLU A 256 -13.19 5.05 11.94
CA GLU A 256 -14.53 5.59 11.79
C GLU A 256 -15.58 4.57 12.21
N GLY A 257 -16.65 5.04 12.83
CA GLY A 257 -17.75 4.21 13.32
C GLY A 257 -19.09 4.85 13.08
N THR A 258 -20.02 4.13 12.44
CA THR A 258 -21.36 4.60 12.10
C THR A 258 -22.41 3.73 12.78
N TYR A 259 -23.25 4.35 13.61
CA TYR A 259 -24.43 3.72 14.20
C TYR A 259 -25.70 4.16 13.48
N LYS A 260 -26.55 3.21 13.12
CA LYS A 260 -27.92 3.50 12.66
C LYS A 260 -28.79 3.86 13.87
N THR A 261 -29.16 5.12 14.01
CA THR A 261 -30.01 5.60 15.12
C THR A 261 -30.71 6.90 14.75
N ALA A 262 -31.99 7.01 15.14
CA ALA A 262 -32.73 8.27 15.05
C ALA A 262 -32.48 9.18 16.28
N ASP A 263 -32.01 8.60 17.40
CA ASP A 263 -31.71 9.36 18.61
C ASP A 263 -30.30 9.96 18.54
N THR A 264 -30.24 11.28 18.38
CA THR A 264 -29.02 12.09 18.30
C THR A 264 -28.90 13.07 19.49
N SER A 265 -29.59 12.76 20.60
CA SER A 265 -29.47 13.48 21.86
C SER A 265 -28.05 13.39 22.43
N SER A 266 -27.63 14.37 23.22
CA SER A 266 -26.28 14.38 23.83
C SER A 266 -26.01 13.13 24.68
N LYS A 267 -27.05 12.55 25.29
CA LYS A 267 -26.97 11.29 26.03
C LYS A 267 -26.66 10.12 25.09
N SER A 268 -27.43 9.98 24.00
CA SER A 268 -27.19 8.96 22.97
C SER A 268 -25.79 9.08 22.39
N ILE A 269 -25.31 10.29 22.12
CA ILE A 269 -23.94 10.52 21.63
C ILE A 269 -22.91 9.99 22.59
N GLY A 270 -22.98 10.35 23.88
CA GLY A 270 -22.03 9.86 24.88
C GLY A 270 -22.06 8.34 25.04
N GLU A 271 -23.25 7.73 25.04
CA GLU A 271 -23.41 6.28 25.12
C GLU A 271 -22.82 5.57 23.89
N LYS A 272 -23.08 6.07 22.67
CA LYS A 272 -22.58 5.51 21.42
C LYS A 272 -21.09 5.71 21.24
N ALA A 273 -20.54 6.83 21.70
CA ALA A 273 -19.11 7.06 21.67
C ALA A 273 -18.36 6.10 22.62
N ASN A 274 -18.91 5.85 23.81
CA ASN A 274 -18.39 4.82 24.71
C ASN A 274 -18.50 3.41 24.10
N GLN A 275 -19.61 3.10 23.43
CA GLN A 275 -19.74 1.83 22.68
C GLN A 275 -18.69 1.70 21.58
N PHE A 276 -18.38 2.79 20.86
CA PHE A 276 -17.35 2.82 19.82
C PHE A 276 -15.96 2.54 20.40
N LEU A 277 -15.54 3.27 21.43
CA LEU A 277 -14.25 3.04 22.09
C LEU A 277 -14.15 1.62 22.69
N ASN A 278 -15.23 1.13 23.30
CA ASN A 278 -15.30 -0.25 23.81
C ASN A 278 -15.16 -1.29 22.69
N PHE A 279 -15.77 -1.03 21.53
CA PHE A 279 -15.64 -1.89 20.37
C PHE A 279 -14.18 -1.94 19.90
N LEU A 280 -13.56 -0.77 19.70
CA LEU A 280 -12.17 -0.68 19.25
C LEU A 280 -11.21 -1.38 20.21
N ALA A 281 -11.29 -1.12 21.52
CA ALA A 281 -10.40 -1.72 22.51
C ALA A 281 -10.51 -3.26 22.60
N LYS A 282 -11.63 -3.85 22.18
CA LYS A 282 -11.87 -5.30 22.23
C LYS A 282 -11.64 -6.01 20.89
N ASN A 283 -11.90 -5.33 19.79
CA ASN A 283 -12.00 -5.93 18.46
C ASN A 283 -10.86 -5.52 17.52
N THR A 284 -9.79 -4.93 18.03
CA THR A 284 -8.58 -4.58 17.26
C THR A 284 -7.41 -5.50 17.59
N SER A 285 -6.38 -5.49 16.75
CA SER A 285 -5.19 -6.31 16.95
C SER A 285 -4.45 -5.98 18.25
N PRO A 286 -3.74 -6.94 18.88
CA PRO A 286 -3.09 -6.73 20.17
C PRO A 286 -2.11 -5.55 20.20
N ILE A 287 -1.51 -5.21 19.05
CA ILE A 287 -0.58 -4.08 18.93
C ILE A 287 -1.30 -2.75 19.18
N LEU A 288 -2.54 -2.62 18.71
CA LEU A 288 -3.37 -1.42 18.82
C LEU A 288 -4.17 -1.37 20.13
N GLN A 289 -4.56 -2.53 20.68
CA GLN A 289 -5.40 -2.61 21.89
C GLN A 289 -4.81 -1.87 23.09
N LYS A 290 -3.47 -1.88 23.24
CA LYS A 290 -2.80 -1.17 24.33
C LYS A 290 -3.07 0.34 24.26
N ASP A 291 -2.89 0.92 23.08
CA ASP A 291 -3.05 2.36 22.88
C ASP A 291 -4.54 2.75 22.94
N LEU A 292 -5.42 1.94 22.37
CA LEU A 292 -6.88 2.13 22.47
C LEU A 292 -7.40 2.02 23.91
N SER A 293 -6.81 1.17 24.74
CA SER A 293 -7.15 1.08 26.16
C SER A 293 -6.75 2.35 26.92
N VAL A 294 -5.65 3.01 26.54
CA VAL A 294 -5.26 4.32 27.11
C VAL A 294 -6.32 5.37 26.77
N ILE A 295 -6.75 5.44 25.50
CA ILE A 295 -7.77 6.37 25.01
C ILE A 295 -9.11 6.13 25.71
N GLN A 296 -9.54 4.87 25.79
CA GLN A 296 -10.76 4.48 26.50
C GLN A 296 -10.71 4.92 27.97
N ASN A 297 -9.61 4.62 28.68
CA ASN A 297 -9.45 5.01 30.08
C ASN A 297 -9.39 6.53 30.29
N TYR A 298 -8.86 7.28 29.32
CA TYR A 298 -8.88 8.74 29.37
C TYR A 298 -10.32 9.25 29.39
N TYR A 299 -11.18 8.79 28.47
CA TYR A 299 -12.57 9.23 28.37
C TYR A 299 -13.51 8.64 29.44
N LEU A 300 -13.05 7.67 30.25
CA LEU A 300 -13.76 7.30 31.49
C LEU A 300 -13.71 8.41 32.55
N ASN A 301 -12.66 9.24 32.52
CA ASN A 301 -12.40 10.26 33.54
C ASN A 301 -12.55 11.70 33.01
N HIS A 302 -12.71 11.87 31.70
CA HIS A 302 -12.80 13.17 31.04
C HIS A 302 -14.00 13.22 30.12
N LYS A 303 -14.60 14.40 29.98
CA LYS A 303 -15.65 14.63 28.98
C LYS A 303 -15.04 14.51 27.58
N MET A 304 -15.77 13.92 26.64
CA MET A 304 -15.37 13.96 25.24
C MET A 304 -15.24 15.40 24.73
N SER A 305 -14.13 15.63 24.03
CA SER A 305 -13.78 16.87 23.34
C SER A 305 -13.13 16.50 22.00
N GLU A 306 -13.27 17.40 21.03
CA GLU A 306 -12.59 17.31 19.73
C GLU A 306 -11.16 17.85 19.78
N ASP A 307 -10.75 18.38 20.95
CA ASP A 307 -9.38 18.82 21.21
C ASP A 307 -8.39 17.65 21.06
N ASN A 308 -7.20 17.96 20.55
CA ASN A 308 -6.08 17.02 20.54
C ASN A 308 -5.60 16.76 21.98
N ILE A 309 -5.62 15.51 22.38
CA ILE A 309 -5.15 15.02 23.68
C ILE A 309 -3.83 14.28 23.49
N ASN A 310 -2.87 14.58 24.36
CA ASN A 310 -1.57 13.91 24.39
C ASN A 310 -1.41 13.11 25.68
N VAL A 311 -1.08 11.83 25.55
CA VAL A 311 -0.75 10.93 26.66
C VAL A 311 0.55 10.19 26.34
N GLY A 312 1.67 10.72 26.85
CA GLY A 312 2.98 10.20 26.49
C GLY A 312 3.30 10.51 25.03
N ASN A 313 3.60 9.46 24.25
CA ASN A 313 3.87 9.55 22.81
C ASN A 313 2.64 9.23 21.94
N LEU A 314 1.47 9.13 22.56
CA LEU A 314 0.20 8.92 21.88
C LEU A 314 -0.57 10.23 21.87
N SER A 315 -0.90 10.73 20.69
CA SER A 315 -1.83 11.83 20.49
C SER A 315 -3.13 11.29 19.90
N PHE A 316 -4.28 11.87 20.29
CA PHE A 316 -5.57 11.44 19.77
C PHE A 316 -6.64 12.51 19.93
N ASN A 317 -7.68 12.42 19.10
CA ASN A 317 -8.90 13.19 19.21
C ASN A 317 -10.08 12.43 18.61
N ILE A 318 -11.26 12.65 19.18
CA ILE A 318 -12.49 12.02 18.72
C ILE A 318 -13.49 13.08 18.27
N PHE A 319 -14.00 12.91 17.06
CA PHE A 319 -15.03 13.73 16.46
C PHE A 319 -16.35 12.97 16.44
N SER A 320 -17.46 13.72 16.46
CA SER A 320 -18.78 13.14 16.25
C SER A 320 -19.60 13.97 15.26
N ASN A 321 -20.27 13.32 14.32
CA ASN A 321 -21.13 13.97 13.34
C ASN A 321 -22.52 13.32 13.29
N LYS A 322 -23.55 14.13 13.10
CA LYS A 322 -24.96 13.72 13.06
C LYS A 322 -25.46 13.76 11.62
N ASN A 323 -25.84 12.61 11.10
CA ASN A 323 -26.52 12.49 9.82
C ASN A 323 -27.96 12.03 10.02
N LYS A 324 -28.81 12.14 8.98
CA LYS A 324 -30.20 11.70 9.06
C LYS A 324 -30.27 10.19 9.30
N GLY A 325 -30.66 9.78 10.50
CA GLY A 325 -30.77 8.37 10.89
C GLY A 325 -29.44 7.70 11.25
N GLU A 326 -28.36 8.47 11.37
CA GLU A 326 -27.02 7.95 11.63
C GLU A 326 -26.23 8.86 12.58
N LEU A 327 -25.39 8.23 13.40
CA LEU A 327 -24.41 8.92 14.23
C LEU A 327 -23.02 8.37 13.92
N ASN A 328 -22.11 9.27 13.53
CA ASN A 328 -20.76 8.95 13.11
C ASN A 328 -19.75 9.39 14.16
N PHE A 329 -18.71 8.59 14.33
CA PHE A 329 -17.56 8.87 15.17
C PHE A 329 -16.29 8.70 14.35
N ARG A 330 -15.32 9.58 14.55
CA ARG A 330 -13.98 9.47 13.97
C ARG A 330 -12.96 9.64 15.09
N LEU A 331 -12.17 8.60 15.35
CA LEU A 331 -11.01 8.67 16.23
C LEU A 331 -9.77 8.74 15.36
N VAL A 332 -9.03 9.84 15.46
CA VAL A 332 -7.68 9.92 14.89
C VAL A 332 -6.70 9.72 16.03
N MET A 333 -5.73 8.83 15.86
CA MET A 333 -4.65 8.68 16.82
C MET A 333 -3.31 8.55 16.09
N THR A 334 -2.31 9.22 16.63
CA THR A 334 -0.93 9.19 16.13
C THR A 334 -0.02 8.69 17.23
N LYS A 335 0.85 7.75 16.89
CA LYS A 335 1.89 7.24 17.76
C LYS A 335 3.24 7.75 17.28
N GLU A 336 3.74 8.77 17.95
CA GLU A 336 5.06 9.33 17.66
C GLU A 336 6.13 8.40 18.22
N SER A 337 7.05 7.96 17.37
CA SER A 337 8.21 7.16 17.77
C SER A 337 9.52 7.76 17.29
N ASN A 338 9.48 8.60 16.26
CA ASN A 338 10.62 9.27 15.67
C ASN A 338 10.33 10.77 15.49
N PRO A 339 10.88 11.66 16.34
CA PRO A 339 10.64 13.10 16.25
C PRO A 339 11.29 13.76 15.02
N ASN A 340 12.09 13.00 14.26
CA ASN A 340 12.70 13.48 13.01
C ASN A 340 11.92 13.00 11.77
N GLN A 341 10.75 12.37 11.92
CA GLN A 341 9.91 11.91 10.81
C GLN A 341 8.57 12.67 10.83
N ASN A 342 8.66 13.99 10.73
CA ASN A 342 7.50 14.87 10.79
C ASN A 342 7.09 15.39 9.40
N GLU A 343 7.99 15.32 8.42
CA GLU A 343 7.69 15.67 7.03
C GLU A 343 8.00 14.50 6.08
N ASN A 344 7.52 14.65 4.85
CA ASN A 344 7.57 13.60 3.84
C ASN A 344 8.98 13.35 3.31
N TRP A 345 9.87 14.34 3.42
CA TRP A 345 11.24 14.17 2.95
C TRP A 345 12.03 13.24 3.88
N GLU A 346 11.82 13.33 5.19
CA GLU A 346 12.46 12.43 6.15
C GLU A 346 11.89 11.01 6.09
N ILE A 347 10.65 10.86 5.62
CA ILE A 347 10.10 9.54 5.26
C ILE A 347 10.86 8.97 4.06
N VAL A 348 11.09 9.76 3.01
CA VAL A 348 11.79 9.32 1.78
C VAL A 348 13.29 9.10 2.00
N THR A 349 13.92 9.90 2.86
CA THR A 349 15.36 9.84 3.19
C THR A 349 15.66 9.05 4.45
N ARG A 350 14.68 8.30 4.98
CA ARG A 350 14.84 7.38 6.11
C ARG A 350 16.12 6.55 5.98
N THR A 351 16.78 6.28 7.11
CA THR A 351 18.04 5.52 7.13
C THR A 351 17.89 4.20 6.38
N LYS A 352 18.68 4.04 5.32
CA LYS A 352 18.67 2.89 4.41
C LYS A 352 19.56 1.76 4.92
#